data_AF-A0A0F8TYV6-F1
#
_entry.id   AF-A0A0F8TYV6-F1
#
_cell.length_a   1.000
_cell.length_b   1.000
_cell.length_c   1.000
_cell.angle_alpha   90.00
_cell.angle_beta   90.00
_cell.angle_gamma   90.00
#
_symmetry.space_group_name_H-M   'P 1'
#
loop_
_entity.id
_entity.type
_entity.pdbx_description
1 polymer ?
#
loop_
_entity_poly.entity_id
_entity_poly.type
_entity_poly.pdbx_seq_one_letter_code
_entity_poly.pdbx_strand_id
1 'polypeptide(L)'
;MVLHNPNNWHWVNKDVSAWAKDYLKENLCILSAEDNGATAKISNVLTMDGDVDVSQRKGKVITLFDVKLQLEYEGKTKDEESVSGTITIPEVAHDTEEDEYVFEIENYSDSSAKQPVKDLVRSKLVPQLRKALAQLAPALITEHGKDIQHAPGVNPSKGFAAPTYHPQASKKEATASQTTTTTTSNKVAVNTTTVTASDEFRTTGEELFKTFTDPQRIAAFTRGAPRQFDGAHIGGKFSIFDGNVTGEFVKLESPKQLVQKWRLAQWPADHFSTLEINFDQNDIDGVTQMRVSWTGVPIGQEDVTKQNWEVYYVRSIKQTFGYVVPTFISQSIASSPTPPRSRPFAWRQLLITIFVLFLGIGLALFSDHGRSILDNFTKYIYFI
;
A
#
# COMPACT_ATOMS: atom_id res chain seq x y z
N MET A 1 -17.47 27.15 -0.03
CA MET A 1 -18.43 26.80 -1.10
C MET A 1 -19.04 25.47 -0.70
N VAL A 2 -20.30 25.44 -0.25
CA VAL A 2 -20.95 24.18 0.14
C VAL A 2 -21.19 23.41 -1.16
N LEU A 3 -20.58 22.23 -1.27
CA LEU A 3 -20.77 21.34 -2.41
C LEU A 3 -22.27 21.06 -2.54
N HIS A 4 -22.90 21.56 -3.59
CA HIS A 4 -24.31 21.32 -3.87
C HIS A 4 -24.43 19.85 -4.33
N ASN A 5 -24.73 18.94 -3.39
CA ASN A 5 -25.01 17.54 -3.68
C ASN A 5 -26.51 17.22 -3.48
N PRO A 6 -27.40 17.74 -4.34
CA PRO A 6 -28.83 17.52 -4.21
C PRO A 6 -29.14 16.03 -4.26
N ASN A 7 -29.92 15.57 -3.28
CA ASN A 7 -30.28 14.17 -3.10
C ASN A 7 -29.09 13.21 -2.99
N ASN A 8 -27.92 13.66 -2.52
CA ASN A 8 -26.81 12.76 -2.20
C ASN A 8 -26.31 11.93 -3.42
N TRP A 9 -26.48 12.49 -4.63
CA TRP A 9 -26.31 11.75 -5.89
C TRP A 9 -24.86 11.71 -6.39
N HIS A 10 -24.13 12.81 -6.23
CA HIS A 10 -22.74 12.95 -6.68
C HIS A 10 -21.79 12.21 -5.75
N TRP A 11 -20.65 11.79 -6.33
CA TRP A 11 -19.61 11.11 -5.59
C TRP A 11 -18.98 12.03 -4.54
N VAL A 12 -18.90 11.55 -3.30
CA VAL A 12 -18.14 12.17 -2.21
C VAL A 12 -17.27 11.07 -1.61
N ASN A 13 -15.97 11.32 -1.43
CA ASN A 13 -15.06 10.39 -0.78
C ASN A 13 -14.53 11.00 0.52
N LYS A 14 -14.35 10.16 1.54
CA LYS A 14 -13.71 10.52 2.80
C LYS A 14 -12.76 9.40 3.19
N ASP A 15 -11.47 9.73 3.24
CA ASP A 15 -10.44 8.87 3.83
C ASP A 15 -10.66 8.79 5.34
N VAL A 16 -10.75 7.57 5.84
CA VAL A 16 -10.98 7.23 7.24
C VAL A 16 -9.97 6.20 7.75
N SER A 17 -8.84 6.05 7.06
CA SER A 17 -7.75 5.13 7.41
C SER A 17 -7.24 5.34 8.84
N ALA A 18 -7.08 6.59 9.28
CA ALA A 18 -6.68 6.90 10.66
C ALA A 18 -7.69 6.34 11.68
N TRP A 19 -8.98 6.60 11.46
CA TRP A 19 -10.04 6.11 12.33
C TRP A 19 -10.12 4.58 12.32
N ALA A 20 -9.99 3.96 11.15
CA ALA A 20 -10.00 2.50 11.01
C ALA A 20 -8.85 1.84 11.78
N LYS A 21 -7.65 2.45 11.75
CA LYS A 21 -6.49 1.98 12.50
C LYS A 21 -6.74 2.02 14.01
N ASP A 22 -7.31 3.12 14.51
CA ASP A 22 -7.64 3.27 15.93
C ASP A 22 -8.76 2.30 16.34
N TYR A 23 -9.81 2.18 15.53
CA TYR A 23 -10.89 1.23 15.74
C TYR A 23 -10.37 -0.21 15.80
N LEU A 24 -9.52 -0.63 14.87
CA LEU A 24 -8.93 -1.97 14.88
C LEU A 24 -8.03 -2.16 16.10
N LYS A 25 -7.27 -1.15 16.51
CA LYS A 25 -6.46 -1.23 17.72
C LYS A 25 -7.32 -1.45 18.97
N GLU A 26 -8.41 -0.71 19.11
CA GLU A 26 -9.33 -0.84 20.24
C GLU A 26 -10.06 -2.19 20.25
N ASN A 27 -10.48 -2.69 19.10
CA ASN A 27 -11.30 -3.91 19.01
C ASN A 27 -10.47 -5.20 18.91
N LEU A 28 -9.25 -5.16 18.40
CA LEU A 28 -8.41 -6.35 18.27
C LEU A 28 -7.53 -6.59 19.51
N CYS A 29 -7.02 -5.54 20.15
CA CYS A 29 -6.15 -5.70 21.34
C CYS A 29 -6.90 -6.20 22.59
N ILE A 30 -8.23 -6.16 22.61
CA ILE A 30 -9.03 -6.76 23.69
C ILE A 30 -9.12 -8.30 23.56
N LEU A 31 -8.75 -8.86 22.42
CA LEU A 31 -8.89 -10.29 22.15
C LEU A 31 -7.81 -11.09 22.85
N SER A 32 -8.24 -12.10 23.59
CA SER A 32 -7.37 -13.04 24.28
C SER A 32 -7.97 -14.45 24.24
N ALA A 33 -7.11 -15.43 24.45
CA ALA A 33 -7.46 -16.83 24.53
C ALA A 33 -6.62 -17.51 25.62
N GLU A 34 -7.27 -18.42 26.33
CA GLU A 34 -6.64 -19.30 27.30
C GLU A 34 -7.13 -20.72 27.03
N ASP A 35 -6.19 -21.66 26.98
CA ASP A 35 -6.52 -23.07 26.94
C ASP A 35 -5.41 -23.89 27.58
N ASN A 36 -5.80 -24.88 28.39
CA ASN A 36 -4.88 -25.84 28.98
C ASN A 36 -3.67 -25.24 29.73
N GLY A 37 -3.77 -24.01 30.26
CA GLY A 37 -2.69 -23.29 30.95
C GLY A 37 -1.75 -22.48 30.04
N ALA A 38 -1.98 -22.50 28.72
CA ALA A 38 -1.36 -21.57 27.79
C ALA A 38 -2.27 -20.35 27.57
N THR A 39 -1.66 -19.18 27.42
CA THR A 39 -2.37 -17.91 27.17
C THR A 39 -1.84 -17.26 25.90
N ALA A 40 -2.70 -16.54 25.20
CA ALA A 40 -2.34 -15.70 24.07
C ALA A 40 -3.26 -14.48 24.03
N LYS A 41 -2.72 -13.31 23.72
CA LYS A 41 -3.47 -12.07 23.51
C LYS A 41 -2.84 -11.23 22.42
N ILE A 42 -3.65 -10.43 21.73
CA ILE A 42 -3.14 -9.44 20.79
C ILE A 42 -2.59 -8.27 21.60
N SER A 43 -1.30 -7.97 21.45
CA SER A 43 -0.64 -6.88 22.18
C SER A 43 -0.79 -5.55 21.46
N ASN A 44 -0.66 -5.55 20.14
CA ASN A 44 -0.65 -4.33 19.34
C ASN A 44 -1.00 -4.56 17.87
N VAL A 45 -1.46 -3.49 17.21
CA VAL A 45 -1.48 -3.38 15.75
C VAL A 45 -0.16 -2.72 15.31
N LEU A 46 0.70 -3.47 14.63
CA LEU A 46 2.01 -2.99 14.17
C LEU A 46 1.87 -2.08 12.97
N THR A 47 1.27 -2.58 11.90
CA THR A 47 1.05 -1.83 10.65
C THR A 47 -0.34 -2.10 10.11
N MET A 48 -0.87 -1.10 9.40
CA MET A 48 -2.07 -1.19 8.58
C MET A 48 -1.76 -0.41 7.31
N ASP A 49 -1.46 -1.13 6.25
CA ASP A 49 -0.96 -0.59 4.99
C ASP A 49 -2.01 -0.79 3.91
N GLY A 50 -2.55 0.31 3.37
CA GLY A 50 -3.61 0.27 2.38
C GLY A 50 -4.52 1.48 2.47
N ASP A 51 -5.65 1.42 1.78
CA ASP A 51 -6.65 2.48 1.77
C ASP A 51 -7.94 2.08 2.49
N VAL A 52 -8.56 3.05 3.17
CA VAL A 52 -9.86 2.89 3.82
C VAL A 52 -10.68 4.15 3.58
N ASP A 53 -11.68 4.01 2.72
CA ASP A 53 -12.53 5.09 2.25
C ASP A 53 -14.00 4.80 2.55
N VAL A 54 -14.72 5.84 2.99
CA VAL A 54 -16.19 5.84 3.00
C VAL A 54 -16.65 6.82 1.94
N SER A 55 -17.39 6.30 0.98
CA SER A 55 -17.86 7.01 -0.18
C SER A 55 -19.38 7.09 -0.23
N GLN A 56 -19.90 8.13 -0.85
CA GLN A 56 -21.32 8.27 -1.16
C GLN A 56 -21.50 8.25 -2.67
N ARG A 57 -22.46 7.44 -3.17
CA ARG A 57 -22.84 7.44 -4.58
C ARG A 57 -24.32 7.12 -4.74
N LYS A 58 -25.03 7.88 -5.59
CA LYS A 58 -26.45 7.63 -5.92
C LYS A 58 -27.32 7.45 -4.66
N GLY A 59 -27.09 8.25 -3.63
CA GLY A 59 -27.82 8.22 -2.36
C GLY A 59 -27.40 7.11 -1.38
N LYS A 60 -26.43 6.26 -1.73
CA LYS A 60 -25.93 5.17 -0.87
C LYS A 60 -24.56 5.49 -0.32
N VAL A 61 -24.34 5.16 0.96
CA VAL A 61 -23.00 5.07 1.55
C VAL A 61 -22.42 3.72 1.18
N ILE A 62 -21.16 3.71 0.75
CA ILE A 62 -20.38 2.52 0.41
C ILE A 62 -19.01 2.64 1.09
N THR A 63 -18.44 1.52 1.48
CA THR A 63 -17.07 1.42 1.95
C THR A 63 -16.21 0.84 0.84
N LEU A 64 -15.04 1.42 0.61
CA LEU A 64 -13.98 0.81 -0.18
C LEU A 64 -12.76 0.77 0.71
N PHE A 65 -12.26 -0.42 0.99
CA PHE A 65 -11.02 -0.58 1.71
C PHE A 65 -10.34 -1.83 1.23
N ASP A 66 -9.02 -1.78 1.26
CA ASP A 66 -8.10 -2.88 1.01
C ASP A 66 -6.85 -2.60 1.83
N VAL A 67 -6.69 -3.33 2.93
CA VAL A 67 -5.56 -3.15 3.84
C VAL A 67 -4.85 -4.45 4.15
N LYS A 68 -3.53 -4.38 4.13
CA LYS A 68 -2.67 -5.38 4.76
C LYS A 68 -2.50 -5.02 6.22
N LEU A 69 -2.81 -5.96 7.11
CA LEU A 69 -2.76 -5.76 8.56
C LEU A 69 -1.68 -6.64 9.19
N GLN A 70 -0.83 -6.06 10.03
CA GLN A 70 0.14 -6.81 10.82
C GLN A 70 -0.11 -6.57 12.31
N LEU A 71 -0.37 -7.64 13.04
CA LEU A 71 -0.62 -7.65 14.47
C LEU A 71 0.57 -8.27 15.20
N GLU A 72 0.78 -7.83 16.44
CA GLU A 72 1.66 -8.49 17.39
C GLU A 72 0.82 -9.21 18.44
N TYR A 73 1.25 -10.40 18.83
CA TYR A 73 0.64 -11.15 19.91
C TYR A 73 1.68 -11.60 20.92
N GLU A 74 1.25 -11.72 22.17
CA GLU A 74 2.06 -12.23 23.27
C GLU A 74 1.28 -13.29 24.05
N GLY A 75 2.01 -14.22 24.64
CA GLY A 75 1.44 -15.36 25.31
C GLY A 75 2.42 -16.04 26.25
N LYS A 76 1.91 -17.02 27.00
CA LYS A 76 2.72 -17.86 27.89
C LYS A 76 2.39 -19.32 27.66
N THR A 77 3.41 -20.17 27.68
CA THR A 77 3.23 -21.62 27.74
C THR A 77 2.82 -22.05 29.14
N LYS A 78 2.45 -23.34 29.31
CA LYS A 78 2.15 -23.92 30.62
C LYS A 78 3.32 -23.84 31.61
N ASP A 79 4.54 -23.80 31.07
CA ASP A 79 5.78 -23.72 31.83
C ASP A 79 6.19 -22.27 32.14
N GLU A 80 5.26 -21.32 31.97
CA GLU A 80 5.46 -19.86 32.10
C GLU A 80 6.51 -19.24 31.16
N GLU A 81 6.89 -19.94 30.08
CA GLU A 81 7.77 -19.37 29.05
C GLU A 81 7.02 -18.35 28.21
N SER A 82 7.57 -17.15 28.09
CA SER A 82 7.00 -16.07 27.29
C SER A 82 7.18 -16.34 25.78
N VAL A 83 6.09 -16.17 25.03
CA VAL A 83 6.03 -16.31 23.58
C VAL A 83 5.51 -15.01 23.00
N SER A 84 6.21 -14.49 22.00
CA SER A 84 5.75 -13.35 21.21
C SER A 84 5.94 -13.65 19.73
N GLY A 85 5.08 -13.03 18.92
CA GLY A 85 5.06 -13.25 17.50
C GLY A 85 4.15 -12.28 16.76
N THR A 86 4.01 -12.51 15.47
CA THR A 86 3.21 -11.69 14.57
C THR A 86 2.09 -12.50 13.94
N ILE A 87 0.99 -11.82 13.62
CA ILE A 87 -0.08 -12.32 12.78
C ILE A 87 -0.21 -11.34 11.61
N THR A 88 0.14 -11.78 10.41
CA THR A 88 -0.03 -11.00 9.19
C THR A 88 -1.31 -11.45 8.49
N ILE A 89 -2.15 -10.48 8.16
CA ILE A 89 -3.34 -10.66 7.33
C ILE A 89 -3.04 -9.93 6.02
N PRO A 90 -2.76 -10.65 4.93
CA PRO A 90 -2.28 -10.05 3.69
C PRO A 90 -3.27 -9.05 3.09
N GLU A 91 -4.56 -9.31 3.29
CA GLU A 91 -5.66 -8.59 2.67
C GLU A 91 -6.88 -8.60 3.60
N VAL A 92 -7.39 -7.41 3.88
CA VAL A 92 -8.68 -7.15 4.52
C VAL A 92 -9.38 -6.15 3.62
N ALA A 93 -10.27 -6.63 2.78
CA ALA A 93 -10.96 -5.83 1.78
C ALA A 93 -12.47 -5.73 2.04
N HIS A 94 -13.13 -4.79 1.36
CA HIS A 94 -14.55 -4.49 1.54
C HIS A 94 -15.50 -5.66 1.20
N ASP A 95 -15.02 -6.58 0.37
CA ASP A 95 -15.71 -7.73 -0.18
C ASP A 95 -15.15 -9.06 0.35
N THR A 96 -14.15 -9.02 1.23
CA THR A 96 -13.64 -10.23 1.88
C THR A 96 -14.69 -10.78 2.87
N GLU A 97 -15.12 -12.02 2.65
CA GLU A 97 -16.03 -12.71 3.56
C GLU A 97 -15.31 -13.27 4.80
N GLU A 98 -16.06 -13.62 5.87
CA GLU A 98 -15.49 -14.03 7.16
C GLU A 98 -14.54 -15.25 7.04
N ASP A 99 -14.84 -16.19 6.15
CA ASP A 99 -14.06 -17.39 5.91
C ASP A 99 -12.93 -17.21 4.89
N GLU A 100 -12.90 -16.11 4.15
CA GLU A 100 -11.88 -15.81 3.13
C GLU A 100 -10.61 -15.21 3.73
N TYR A 101 -10.66 -14.69 4.96
CA TYR A 101 -9.47 -14.13 5.62
C TYR A 101 -8.35 -15.17 5.80
N VAL A 102 -7.16 -14.81 5.29
CA VAL A 102 -5.92 -15.57 5.43
C VAL A 102 -5.09 -15.00 6.59
N PHE A 103 -4.55 -15.89 7.43
CA PHE A 103 -3.74 -15.52 8.60
C PHE A 103 -2.40 -16.23 8.56
N GLU A 104 -1.32 -15.46 8.49
CA GLU A 104 0.06 -15.93 8.56
C GLU A 104 0.58 -15.68 9.98
N ILE A 105 0.81 -16.75 10.74
CA ILE A 105 1.24 -16.65 12.14
C ILE A 105 2.72 -17.03 12.24
N GLU A 106 3.53 -16.15 12.81
CA GLU A 106 4.97 -16.34 13.00
C GLU A 106 5.38 -16.07 14.45
N ASN A 107 6.38 -16.80 14.94
CA ASN A 107 6.99 -16.58 16.25
C ASN A 107 8.31 -15.84 16.04
N TYR A 108 8.65 -14.87 16.91
CA TYR A 108 9.95 -14.19 16.80
C TYR A 108 11.13 -15.11 17.11
N SER A 109 10.93 -16.17 17.88
CA SER A 109 11.96 -17.17 18.19
C SER A 109 11.31 -18.54 18.25
N ASP A 110 11.19 -19.18 17.09
CA ASP A 110 10.43 -20.41 16.95
C ASP A 110 11.15 -21.61 17.59
N SER A 111 10.39 -22.40 18.36
CA SER A 111 10.87 -23.63 19.00
C SER A 111 9.68 -24.56 19.24
N SER A 112 9.95 -25.87 19.41
CA SER A 112 8.90 -26.86 19.67
C SER A 112 8.11 -26.55 20.95
N ALA A 113 8.73 -25.92 21.95
CA ALA A 113 8.10 -25.52 23.20
C ALA A 113 7.03 -24.43 23.03
N LYS A 114 7.12 -23.62 21.98
CA LYS A 114 6.22 -22.47 21.73
C LYS A 114 5.07 -22.80 20.78
N GLN A 115 5.08 -23.99 20.18
CA GLN A 115 3.98 -24.41 19.30
C GLN A 115 2.60 -24.45 19.96
N PRO A 116 2.44 -24.84 21.23
CA PRO A 116 1.13 -24.80 21.88
C PRO A 116 0.47 -23.42 21.86
N VAL A 117 1.27 -22.34 21.98
CA VAL A 117 0.75 -20.96 21.91
C VAL A 117 0.35 -20.61 20.48
N LYS A 118 1.14 -21.01 19.47
CA LYS A 118 0.82 -20.80 18.06
C LYS A 118 -0.46 -21.54 17.65
N ASP A 119 -0.64 -22.76 18.12
CA ASP A 119 -1.85 -23.56 17.90
C ASP A 119 -3.07 -22.98 18.64
N LEU A 120 -2.87 -22.41 19.83
CA LEU A 120 -3.89 -21.66 20.56
C LEU A 120 -4.33 -20.41 19.76
N VAL A 121 -3.38 -19.66 19.20
CA VAL A 121 -3.69 -18.52 18.34
C VAL A 121 -4.54 -18.96 17.16
N ARG A 122 -4.11 -20.01 16.44
CA ARG A 122 -4.81 -20.51 15.26
C ARG A 122 -6.22 -21.04 15.57
N SER A 123 -6.40 -21.72 16.70
CA SER A 123 -7.66 -22.38 17.04
C SER A 123 -8.67 -21.48 17.75
N LYS A 124 -8.23 -20.49 18.53
CA LYS A 124 -9.10 -19.66 19.38
C LYS A 124 -9.07 -18.17 19.07
N LEU A 125 -7.92 -17.59 18.73
CA LEU A 125 -7.82 -16.16 18.41
C LEU A 125 -8.25 -15.89 16.97
N VAL A 126 -7.81 -16.68 16.01
CA VAL A 126 -8.16 -16.47 14.59
C VAL A 126 -9.68 -16.43 14.35
N PRO A 127 -10.52 -17.33 14.92
CA PRO A 127 -11.97 -17.21 14.78
C PRO A 127 -12.56 -15.93 15.38
N GLN A 128 -11.94 -15.38 16.44
CA GLN A 128 -12.36 -14.09 17.01
C GLN A 128 -11.93 -12.92 16.12
N LEU A 129 -10.72 -12.97 15.57
CA LEU A 129 -10.21 -11.98 14.62
C LEU A 129 -11.11 -11.87 13.39
N ARG A 130 -11.52 -13.00 12.80
CA ARG A 130 -12.45 -13.03 11.67
C ARG A 130 -13.74 -12.26 11.95
N LYS A 131 -14.37 -12.55 13.09
CA LYS A 131 -15.60 -11.87 13.53
C LYS A 131 -15.39 -10.39 13.75
N ALA A 132 -14.27 -10.00 14.37
CA ALA A 132 -13.95 -8.61 14.64
C ALA A 132 -13.71 -7.82 13.34
N LEU A 133 -12.96 -8.40 12.39
CA LEU A 133 -12.69 -7.79 11.08
C LEU A 133 -13.97 -7.62 10.26
N ALA A 134 -14.89 -8.59 10.30
CA ALA A 134 -16.19 -8.49 9.64
C ALA A 134 -17.06 -7.32 10.17
N GLN A 135 -16.79 -6.81 11.38
CA GLN A 135 -17.48 -5.64 11.91
C GLN A 135 -16.91 -4.30 11.43
N LEU A 136 -15.77 -4.29 10.72
CA LEU A 136 -15.15 -3.05 10.26
C LEU A 136 -16.05 -2.29 9.28
N ALA A 137 -16.53 -2.97 8.23
CA ALA A 137 -17.42 -2.35 7.23
C ALA A 137 -18.69 -1.71 7.82
N PRO A 138 -19.50 -2.42 8.64
CA PRO A 138 -20.68 -1.81 9.25
C PRO A 138 -20.34 -0.67 10.22
N ALA A 139 -19.21 -0.75 10.94
CA ALA A 139 -18.76 0.31 11.83
C ALA A 139 -18.39 1.58 11.05
N LEU A 140 -17.64 1.45 9.95
CA LEU A 140 -17.27 2.57 9.06
C LEU A 140 -18.51 3.30 8.52
N ILE A 141 -19.52 2.56 8.07
CA ILE A 141 -20.78 3.15 7.57
C ILE A 141 -21.53 3.86 8.70
N THR A 142 -21.59 3.26 9.89
CA THR A 142 -22.35 3.81 11.02
C THR A 142 -21.76 5.11 11.54
N GLU A 143 -20.43 5.17 11.63
CA GLU A 143 -19.70 6.32 12.14
C GLU A 143 -19.62 7.44 11.10
N HIS A 144 -19.14 7.13 9.89
CA HIS A 144 -18.80 8.15 8.89
C HIS A 144 -19.85 8.33 7.81
N GLY A 145 -20.85 7.46 7.71
CA GLY A 145 -21.93 7.62 6.73
C GLY A 145 -22.69 8.92 6.92
N LYS A 146 -22.88 9.39 8.16
CA LYS A 146 -23.57 10.65 8.46
C LYS A 146 -22.77 11.88 8.04
N ASP A 147 -21.45 11.79 8.04
CA ASP A 147 -20.55 12.91 7.72
C ASP A 147 -20.58 13.26 6.22
N ILE A 148 -20.94 12.29 5.38
CA ILE A 148 -20.91 12.42 3.93
C ILE A 148 -22.31 12.50 3.29
N GLN A 149 -23.38 12.39 4.08
CA GLN A 149 -24.77 12.49 3.60
C GLN A 149 -25.49 13.73 4.13
N HIS A 150 -26.27 14.39 3.27
CA HIS A 150 -27.27 15.38 3.71
C HIS A 150 -28.55 14.68 4.18
N ALA A 151 -29.22 15.23 5.19
CA ALA A 151 -30.49 14.70 5.68
C ALA A 151 -31.59 14.77 4.60
N PRO A 152 -32.52 13.78 4.55
CA PRO A 152 -33.62 13.77 3.59
C PRO A 152 -34.46 15.05 3.66
N GLY A 153 -34.67 15.70 2.52
CA GLY A 153 -35.47 16.94 2.42
C GLY A 153 -34.72 18.24 2.70
N VAL A 154 -33.44 18.18 3.08
CA VAL A 154 -32.58 19.37 3.18
C VAL A 154 -31.96 19.64 1.83
N ASN A 155 -32.49 20.62 1.11
CA ASN A 155 -31.87 21.15 -0.09
C ASN A 155 -31.05 22.40 0.30
N PRO A 156 -29.71 22.38 0.23
CA PRO A 156 -28.88 23.54 0.55
C PRO A 156 -29.12 24.73 -0.40
N SER A 157 -29.87 24.54 -1.50
CA SER A 157 -30.21 25.59 -2.47
C SER A 157 -31.54 26.31 -2.23
N LYS A 158 -32.32 25.98 -1.19
CA LYS A 158 -33.52 26.75 -0.84
C LYS A 158 -33.13 28.14 -0.32
N GLY A 159 -33.07 29.11 -1.23
CA GLY A 159 -32.73 30.51 -0.96
C GLY A 159 -31.89 31.19 -2.04
N PHE A 160 -31.33 30.43 -3.00
CA PHE A 160 -30.60 31.03 -4.12
C PHE A 160 -31.53 31.26 -5.31
N ALA A 161 -31.66 32.51 -5.73
CA ALA A 161 -32.37 32.86 -6.95
C ALA A 161 -31.68 32.22 -8.16
N ALA A 162 -32.47 31.58 -9.04
CA ALA A 162 -31.98 31.00 -10.27
C ALA A 162 -31.34 32.11 -11.16
N PRO A 163 -30.17 31.88 -11.76
CA PRO A 163 -29.56 32.86 -12.65
C PRO A 163 -30.40 32.98 -13.93
N THR A 164 -30.82 34.20 -14.27
CA THR A 164 -31.48 34.53 -15.54
C THR A 164 -30.49 34.39 -16.70
N TYR A 165 -30.85 33.55 -17.66
CA TYR A 165 -30.09 33.27 -18.87
C TYR A 165 -30.22 34.41 -19.89
N HIS A 166 -29.11 35.07 -20.24
CA HIS A 166 -29.06 36.00 -21.39
C HIS A 166 -28.48 35.27 -22.62
N PRO A 167 -29.16 35.28 -23.78
CA PRO A 167 -28.70 34.59 -24.96
C PRO A 167 -27.43 35.23 -25.55
N GLN A 168 -26.50 34.36 -25.93
CA GLN A 168 -25.13 34.68 -26.36
C GLN A 168 -25.09 35.07 -27.85
N ALA A 169 -24.58 36.27 -28.15
CA ALA A 169 -24.18 36.68 -29.50
C ALA A 169 -22.67 36.97 -29.57
N SER A 170 -22.06 36.33 -30.56
CA SER A 170 -20.70 36.38 -31.13
C SER A 170 -19.70 37.50 -30.76
N LYS A 171 -18.54 37.04 -30.23
CA LYS A 171 -17.12 37.44 -30.41
C LYS A 171 -16.75 38.90 -30.73
N LYS A 172 -15.90 39.49 -29.86
CA LYS A 172 -14.59 40.05 -30.24
C LYS A 172 -13.62 40.13 -29.04
N GLU A 173 -12.34 40.13 -29.37
CA GLU A 173 -11.14 39.84 -28.58
C GLU A 173 -10.62 41.02 -27.73
N ALA A 174 -9.95 40.65 -26.63
CA ALA A 174 -8.99 41.38 -25.79
C ALA A 174 -9.37 42.74 -25.15
N THR A 175 -9.33 42.81 -23.81
CA THR A 175 -8.30 43.53 -23.01
C THR A 175 -8.61 43.38 -21.52
N ALA A 176 -7.58 43.21 -20.71
CA ALA A 176 -7.64 43.08 -19.25
C ALA A 176 -8.16 44.35 -18.56
N SER A 177 -9.12 44.20 -17.64
CA SER A 177 -8.93 44.54 -16.20
C SER A 177 -10.24 44.57 -15.41
N GLN A 178 -10.10 44.13 -14.16
CA GLN A 178 -10.91 44.46 -12.99
C GLN A 178 -12.31 43.87 -12.90
N THR A 179 -12.42 42.79 -12.12
CA THR A 179 -13.61 42.54 -11.32
C THR A 179 -13.23 42.63 -9.86
N THR A 180 -13.74 43.70 -9.26
CA THR A 180 -13.78 44.00 -7.84
C THR A 180 -14.43 42.83 -7.10
N THR A 181 -13.64 42.00 -6.43
CA THR A 181 -14.15 41.05 -5.44
C THR A 181 -14.18 41.76 -4.10
N THR A 182 -15.40 41.97 -3.62
CA THR A 182 -15.73 42.49 -2.30
C THR A 182 -14.90 41.78 -1.23
N THR A 183 -14.02 42.56 -0.62
CA THR A 183 -13.27 42.21 0.59
C THR A 183 -14.26 41.87 1.71
N THR A 184 -14.38 40.59 2.01
CA THR A 184 -14.70 40.16 3.37
C THR A 184 -13.44 39.53 3.93
N SER A 185 -12.59 40.40 4.46
CA SER A 185 -11.36 40.08 5.16
C SER A 185 -11.67 39.39 6.48
N ASN A 186 -11.95 38.09 6.44
CA ASN A 186 -11.76 37.23 7.59
C ASN A 186 -10.59 36.31 7.26
N LYS A 187 -9.39 36.85 7.50
CA LYS A 187 -8.13 36.11 7.47
C LYS A 187 -8.19 35.12 8.64
N VAL A 188 -8.79 33.95 8.42
CA VAL A 188 -8.72 32.85 9.37
C VAL A 188 -7.24 32.52 9.50
N ALA A 189 -6.66 32.79 10.67
CA ALA A 189 -5.29 32.43 10.94
C ALA A 189 -5.20 30.90 10.86
N VAL A 190 -4.55 30.40 9.81
CA VAL A 190 -4.27 28.97 9.67
C VAL A 190 -3.14 28.67 10.64
N ASN A 191 -3.41 27.88 11.67
CA ASN A 191 -2.35 27.38 12.53
C ASN A 191 -1.47 26.44 11.69
N THR A 192 -0.16 26.61 11.80
CA THR A 192 0.81 25.86 11.01
C THR A 192 1.83 25.16 11.86
N THR A 193 2.46 24.15 11.30
CA THR A 193 3.60 23.45 11.88
C THR A 193 4.72 23.26 10.86
N THR A 194 5.79 22.63 11.31
CA THR A 194 6.95 22.25 10.50
C THR A 194 7.01 20.73 10.34
N VAL A 195 7.08 20.27 9.10
CA VAL A 195 7.31 18.86 8.77
C VAL A 195 8.74 18.69 8.29
N THR A 196 9.40 17.60 8.65
CA THR A 196 10.74 17.27 8.13
C THR A 196 10.79 15.82 7.66
N ALA A 197 11.61 15.56 6.65
CA ALA A 197 11.94 14.21 6.18
C ALA A 197 13.39 14.16 5.68
N SER A 198 13.95 12.95 5.63
CA SER A 198 15.33 12.71 5.24
C SER A 198 15.43 11.37 4.52
N ASP A 199 15.84 11.41 3.25
CA ASP A 199 15.83 10.24 2.38
C ASP A 199 17.14 10.09 1.61
N GLU A 200 17.62 8.86 1.50
CA GLU A 200 18.86 8.52 0.78
C GLU A 200 18.58 8.23 -0.70
N PHE A 201 19.39 8.77 -1.61
CA PHE A 201 19.36 8.48 -3.05
C PHE A 201 20.75 8.10 -3.57
N ARG A 202 20.83 7.02 -4.35
CA ARG A 202 22.07 6.61 -5.03
C ARG A 202 22.28 7.35 -6.34
N THR A 203 22.61 8.63 -6.22
CA THR A 203 22.90 9.51 -7.34
C THR A 203 23.71 10.71 -6.85
N THR A 204 24.17 11.55 -7.77
CA THR A 204 24.83 12.81 -7.41
C THR A 204 23.81 13.88 -7.02
N GLY A 205 24.20 14.82 -6.16
CA GLY A 205 23.37 15.96 -5.79
C GLY A 205 22.97 16.78 -7.02
N GLU A 206 23.82 16.85 -8.04
CA GLU A 206 23.50 17.52 -9.32
C GLU A 206 22.36 16.83 -10.07
N GLU A 207 22.41 15.49 -10.20
CA GLU A 207 21.36 14.75 -10.89
C GLU A 207 20.04 14.78 -10.11
N LEU A 208 20.10 14.68 -8.77
CA LEU A 208 18.92 14.81 -7.92
C LEU A 208 18.34 16.23 -7.99
N PHE A 209 19.17 17.28 -7.95
CA PHE A 209 18.73 18.66 -8.12
C PHE A 209 18.03 18.89 -9.48
N LYS A 210 18.56 18.30 -10.56
CA LYS A 210 17.93 18.33 -11.88
C LYS A 210 16.56 17.67 -11.89
N THR A 211 16.28 16.66 -11.05
CA THR A 211 14.94 16.05 -11.00
C THR A 211 13.83 17.02 -10.60
N PHE A 212 14.16 18.08 -9.86
CA PHE A 212 13.22 19.12 -9.43
C PHE A 212 13.23 20.37 -10.31
N THR A 213 14.19 20.50 -11.23
CA THR A 213 14.40 21.72 -12.02
C THR A 213 14.31 21.50 -13.54
N ASP A 214 14.34 20.26 -14.00
CA ASP A 214 14.15 19.91 -15.41
C ASP A 214 12.70 19.41 -15.66
N PRO A 215 11.96 20.02 -16.60
CA PRO A 215 10.56 19.68 -16.84
C PRO A 215 10.36 18.25 -17.37
N GLN A 216 11.33 17.67 -18.10
CA GLN A 216 11.23 16.29 -18.58
C GLN A 216 11.39 15.29 -17.43
N ARG A 217 12.34 15.56 -16.52
CA ARG A 217 12.52 14.75 -15.31
C ARG A 217 11.32 14.87 -14.38
N ILE A 218 10.79 16.07 -14.19
CA ILE A 218 9.55 16.28 -13.43
C ILE A 218 8.42 15.47 -14.06
N ALA A 219 8.23 15.55 -15.37
CA ALA A 219 7.20 14.78 -16.06
C ALA A 219 7.37 13.26 -15.88
N ALA A 220 8.62 12.77 -15.84
CA ALA A 220 8.92 11.36 -15.69
C ALA A 220 8.51 10.81 -14.31
N PHE A 221 8.87 11.47 -13.20
CA PHE A 221 8.50 10.96 -11.86
C PHE A 221 7.05 11.27 -11.48
N THR A 222 6.49 12.39 -11.97
CA THR A 222 5.08 12.74 -11.73
C THR A 222 4.10 12.02 -12.66
N ARG A 223 4.61 11.27 -13.65
CA ARG A 223 3.84 10.53 -14.67
C ARG A 223 2.94 11.43 -15.54
N GLY A 224 3.27 12.71 -15.66
CA GLY A 224 2.52 13.67 -16.47
C GLY A 224 3.26 15.00 -16.60
N ALA A 225 3.11 15.68 -17.73
CA ALA A 225 3.73 17.00 -17.90
C ALA A 225 3.19 18.00 -16.88
N PRO A 226 4.02 18.92 -16.34
CA PRO A 226 3.53 20.02 -15.54
C PRO A 226 2.44 20.81 -16.29
N ARG A 227 1.32 21.10 -15.64
CA ARG A 227 0.28 21.99 -16.18
C ARG A 227 0.81 23.41 -16.37
N GLN A 228 1.78 23.79 -15.55
CA GLN A 228 2.53 25.02 -15.63
C GLN A 228 3.98 24.75 -15.24
N PHE A 229 4.92 25.32 -15.98
CA PHE A 229 6.33 25.36 -15.62
C PHE A 229 6.96 26.59 -16.29
N ASP A 230 7.17 27.65 -15.52
CA ASP A 230 7.69 28.92 -16.05
C ASP A 230 9.22 28.89 -16.19
N GLY A 231 9.87 27.82 -15.73
CA GLY A 231 11.33 27.66 -15.73
C GLY A 231 11.91 27.56 -14.32
N ALA A 232 13.08 26.94 -14.20
CA ALA A 232 13.83 26.85 -12.94
C ALA A 232 14.64 28.14 -12.70
N HIS A 233 13.94 29.23 -12.40
CA HIS A 233 14.52 30.49 -11.95
C HIS A 233 13.71 31.04 -10.77
N ILE A 234 14.29 31.96 -9.99
CA ILE A 234 13.58 32.60 -8.87
C ILE A 234 12.31 33.27 -9.40
N GLY A 235 11.17 33.02 -8.74
CA GLY A 235 9.84 33.47 -9.13
C GLY A 235 9.14 32.58 -10.16
N GLY A 236 9.82 31.59 -10.74
CA GLY A 236 9.23 30.65 -11.69
C GLY A 236 8.17 29.80 -11.01
N LYS A 237 6.94 29.80 -11.55
CA LYS A 237 5.83 29.01 -11.01
C LYS A 237 5.77 27.64 -11.65
N PHE A 238 5.26 26.68 -10.89
CA PHE A 238 4.98 25.34 -11.38
C PHE A 238 3.65 24.81 -10.87
N SER A 239 3.07 23.91 -11.66
CA SER A 239 1.86 23.17 -11.34
C SER A 239 2.03 21.74 -11.81
N ILE A 240 2.08 20.80 -10.86
CA ILE A 240 2.36 19.37 -11.10
C ILE A 240 1.26 18.51 -10.46
N PHE A 241 1.25 17.21 -10.78
CA PHE A 241 0.18 16.29 -10.38
C PHE A 241 -1.21 16.81 -10.77
N ASP A 242 -1.35 17.21 -12.04
CA ASP A 242 -2.60 17.71 -12.59
C ASP A 242 -3.18 18.94 -11.84
N GLY A 243 -2.30 19.76 -11.26
CA GLY A 243 -2.66 20.96 -10.50
C GLY A 243 -2.97 20.70 -9.02
N ASN A 244 -2.84 19.46 -8.56
CA ASN A 244 -2.96 19.15 -7.14
C ASN A 244 -1.83 19.77 -6.31
N VAL A 245 -0.65 19.94 -6.91
CA VAL A 245 0.47 20.67 -6.31
C VAL A 245 0.79 21.90 -7.13
N THR A 246 0.91 23.03 -6.46
CA THR A 246 1.35 24.29 -7.06
C THR A 246 2.40 24.95 -6.19
N GLY A 247 3.28 25.72 -6.83
CA GLY A 247 4.39 26.35 -6.15
C GLY A 247 5.13 27.36 -6.99
N GLU A 248 6.17 27.91 -6.37
CA GLU A 248 7.01 28.96 -6.92
C GLU A 248 8.44 28.77 -6.41
N PHE A 249 9.43 28.81 -7.29
CA PHE A 249 10.83 28.74 -6.92
C PHE A 249 11.24 30.02 -6.17
N VAL A 250 11.68 29.88 -4.92
CA VAL A 250 12.12 31.01 -4.08
C VAL A 250 13.63 31.14 -4.10
N LYS A 251 14.35 30.01 -4.07
CA LYS A 251 15.83 29.97 -4.05
C LYS A 251 16.32 28.74 -4.82
N LEU A 252 17.37 28.92 -5.61
CA LEU A 252 17.99 27.87 -6.41
C LEU A 252 19.51 27.99 -6.29
N GLU A 253 20.14 27.08 -5.56
CA GLU A 253 21.59 26.98 -5.40
C GLU A 253 22.05 25.60 -5.85
N SER A 254 22.23 25.41 -7.16
CA SER A 254 22.68 24.14 -7.72
C SER A 254 24.11 23.81 -7.27
N PRO A 255 24.42 22.56 -6.84
CA PRO A 255 23.52 21.41 -6.64
C PRO A 255 23.06 21.23 -5.17
N LYS A 256 23.26 22.23 -4.30
CA LYS A 256 23.19 22.09 -2.83
C LYS A 256 21.80 22.30 -2.25
N GLN A 257 21.04 23.27 -2.76
CA GLN A 257 19.80 23.68 -2.11
C GLN A 257 18.76 24.21 -3.10
N LEU A 258 17.51 23.84 -2.87
CA LEU A 258 16.33 24.31 -3.56
C LEU A 258 15.30 24.74 -2.52
N VAL A 259 14.77 25.96 -2.61
CA VAL A 259 13.66 26.43 -1.78
C VAL A 259 12.50 26.84 -2.68
N GLN A 260 11.30 26.36 -2.37
CA GLN A 260 10.10 26.66 -3.12
C GLN A 260 8.90 26.87 -2.21
N LYS A 261 8.01 27.77 -2.61
CA LYS A 261 6.64 27.74 -2.10
C LYS A 261 5.99 26.46 -2.59
N TRP A 262 5.21 25.84 -1.73
CA TRP A 262 4.55 24.58 -2.03
C TRP A 262 3.20 24.53 -1.33
N ARG A 263 2.17 24.12 -2.07
CA ARG A 263 0.84 23.88 -1.49
C ARG A 263 0.12 22.77 -2.23
N LEU A 264 -0.81 22.17 -1.50
CA LEU A 264 -1.83 21.30 -2.04
C LEU A 264 -3.07 22.10 -2.48
N ALA A 265 -3.81 21.58 -3.45
CA ALA A 265 -5.02 22.23 -3.95
C ALA A 265 -6.09 22.37 -2.86
N GLN A 266 -6.21 21.38 -1.97
CA GLN A 266 -7.17 21.38 -0.86
C GLN A 266 -6.83 22.32 0.30
N TRP A 267 -5.60 22.87 0.34
CA TRP A 267 -5.24 23.83 1.38
C TRP A 267 -6.03 25.14 1.24
N PRO A 268 -6.15 25.96 2.31
CA PRO A 268 -6.81 27.25 2.23
C PRO A 268 -6.28 28.11 1.06
N ALA A 269 -7.17 28.92 0.48
CA ALA A 269 -6.80 29.83 -0.60
C ALA A 269 -5.62 30.70 -0.17
N ASP A 270 -4.65 30.88 -1.07
CA ASP A 270 -3.42 31.65 -0.84
C ASP A 270 -2.52 31.19 0.32
N HIS A 271 -2.77 30.00 0.90
CA HIS A 271 -1.89 29.41 1.91
C HIS A 271 -0.81 28.55 1.26
N PHE A 272 0.45 28.94 1.45
CA PHE A 272 1.63 28.21 0.96
C PHE A 272 2.54 27.85 2.13
N SER A 273 3.11 26.65 2.07
CA SER A 273 4.27 26.28 2.88
C SER A 273 5.56 26.68 2.14
N THR A 274 6.64 26.82 2.88
CA THR A 274 8.00 26.94 2.34
C THR A 274 8.68 25.59 2.46
N LEU A 275 8.92 24.93 1.32
CA LEU A 275 9.66 23.69 1.22
C LEU A 275 11.12 24.00 0.92
N GLU A 276 11.99 23.68 1.87
CA GLU A 276 13.45 23.71 1.72
C GLU A 276 13.97 22.30 1.48
N ILE A 277 14.71 22.10 0.40
CA ILE A 277 15.32 20.83 0.00
C ILE A 277 16.84 21.04 -0.03
N ASN A 278 17.55 20.27 0.79
CA ASN A 278 19.00 20.27 0.86
C ASN A 278 19.53 18.93 0.35
N PHE A 279 20.60 18.99 -0.45
CA PHE A 279 21.25 17.84 -1.04
C PHE A 279 22.66 17.72 -0.48
N ASP A 280 22.86 16.75 0.41
CA ASP A 280 24.15 16.49 1.03
C ASP A 280 24.79 15.31 0.34
N GLN A 281 25.73 15.61 -0.56
CA GLN A 281 26.51 14.61 -1.25
C GLN A 281 27.51 13.95 -0.29
N ASN A 282 27.44 12.64 -0.18
CA ASN A 282 28.50 11.80 0.36
C ASN A 282 29.27 11.18 -0.82
N ASP A 283 30.43 11.74 -1.12
CA ASP A 283 31.29 11.32 -2.24
C ASP A 283 31.93 9.94 -2.02
N ILE A 284 32.07 9.49 -0.77
CA ILE A 284 32.70 8.21 -0.42
C ILE A 284 31.75 7.06 -0.76
N ASP A 285 30.48 7.20 -0.37
CA ASP A 285 29.47 6.15 -0.55
C ASP A 285 28.70 6.28 -1.87
N GLY A 286 28.96 7.34 -2.66
CA GLY A 286 28.27 7.61 -3.93
C GLY A 286 26.78 7.90 -3.74
N VAL A 287 26.43 8.50 -2.61
CA VAL A 287 25.07 8.66 -2.11
C VAL A 287 24.79 10.13 -1.83
N THR A 288 23.59 10.59 -2.13
CA THR A 288 23.10 11.91 -1.72
C THR A 288 22.01 11.74 -0.68
N GLN A 289 22.19 12.37 0.48
CA GLN A 289 21.13 12.51 1.48
C GLN A 289 20.29 13.75 1.12
N MET A 290 19.02 13.54 0.82
CA MET A 290 18.05 14.62 0.61
C MET A 290 17.35 14.92 1.94
N ARG A 291 17.55 16.13 2.48
CA ARG A 291 16.86 16.60 3.69
C ARG A 291 15.86 17.68 3.33
N VAL A 292 14.64 17.51 3.81
CA VAL A 292 13.54 18.41 3.50
C VAL A 292 12.89 18.94 4.76
N SER A 293 12.52 20.22 4.71
CA SER A 293 11.80 20.93 5.76
C SER A 293 10.69 21.75 5.13
N TRP A 294 9.45 21.52 5.55
CA TRP A 294 8.30 22.35 5.18
C TRP A 294 7.90 23.19 6.37
N THR A 295 8.05 24.50 6.27
CA THR A 295 7.51 25.43 7.26
C THR A 295 6.18 25.98 6.77
N GLY A 296 5.18 26.09 7.65
CA GLY A 296 3.87 26.63 7.27
C GLY A 296 2.87 25.58 6.78
N VAL A 297 3.09 24.29 7.05
CA VAL A 297 2.09 23.24 6.75
C VAL A 297 0.89 23.42 7.68
N PRO A 298 -0.36 23.45 7.20
CA PRO A 298 -1.54 23.52 8.08
C PRO A 298 -1.56 22.37 9.11
N ILE A 299 -1.95 22.67 10.34
CA ILE A 299 -2.13 21.62 11.37
C ILE A 299 -3.18 20.60 10.89
N GLY A 300 -2.90 19.32 11.10
CA GLY A 300 -3.68 18.19 10.62
C GLY A 300 -3.37 17.77 9.17
N GLN A 301 -2.35 18.38 8.54
CA GLN A 301 -1.87 18.01 7.20
C GLN A 301 -0.42 17.52 7.20
N GLU A 302 0.18 17.34 8.37
CA GLU A 302 1.57 16.93 8.56
C GLU A 302 1.85 15.57 7.94
N ASP A 303 1.11 14.56 8.41
CA ASP A 303 1.29 13.17 8.02
C ASP A 303 0.92 13.00 6.54
N VAL A 304 -0.16 13.64 6.09
CA VAL A 304 -0.56 13.66 4.67
C VAL A 304 0.54 14.26 3.80
N THR A 305 1.14 15.38 4.20
CA THR A 305 2.23 16.02 3.46
C THR A 305 3.46 15.11 3.40
N LYS A 306 3.82 14.49 4.53
CA LYS A 306 4.97 13.60 4.64
C LYS A 306 4.79 12.29 3.84
N GLN A 307 3.62 11.66 3.93
CA GLN A 307 3.31 10.43 3.21
C GLN A 307 3.22 10.69 1.70
N ASN A 308 2.57 11.78 1.28
CA ASN A 308 2.52 12.18 -0.13
C ASN A 308 3.93 12.47 -0.67
N TRP A 309 4.79 13.09 0.14
CA TRP A 309 6.19 13.29 -0.22
C TRP A 309 6.91 11.96 -0.44
N GLU A 310 6.79 11.02 0.50
CA GLU A 310 7.43 9.71 0.42
C GLU A 310 6.97 8.92 -0.81
N VAL A 311 5.67 8.86 -1.06
CA VAL A 311 5.10 8.05 -2.15
C VAL A 311 5.31 8.71 -3.52
N TYR A 312 4.93 9.99 -3.66
CA TYR A 312 4.87 10.64 -4.97
C TYR A 312 6.19 11.31 -5.38
N TYR A 313 7.06 11.65 -4.44
CA TYR A 313 8.38 12.19 -4.76
C TYR A 313 9.45 11.12 -4.54
N VAL A 314 9.67 10.68 -3.30
CA VAL A 314 10.83 9.83 -2.98
C VAL A 314 10.78 8.49 -3.71
N ARG A 315 9.72 7.71 -3.50
CA ARG A 315 9.55 6.39 -4.11
C ARG A 315 9.49 6.49 -5.64
N SER A 316 8.76 7.48 -6.16
CA SER A 316 8.63 7.68 -7.61
C SER A 316 9.95 8.08 -8.26
N ILE A 317 10.74 9.00 -7.68
CA ILE A 317 12.06 9.38 -8.18
C ILE A 317 13.02 8.17 -8.13
N LYS A 318 13.02 7.41 -7.03
CA LYS A 318 13.84 6.19 -6.90
C LYS A 318 13.52 5.16 -7.97
N GLN A 319 12.23 4.92 -8.23
CA GLN A 319 11.79 3.96 -9.25
C GLN A 319 12.06 4.46 -10.68
N THR A 320 11.77 5.72 -10.97
CA THR A 320 11.90 6.28 -12.33
C THR A 320 13.35 6.40 -12.78
N PHE A 321 14.27 6.78 -11.88
CA PHE A 321 15.67 7.02 -12.23
C PHE A 321 16.64 5.96 -11.68
N GLY A 322 16.14 4.93 -10.99
CA GLY A 322 16.95 3.85 -10.45
C GLY A 322 17.82 4.24 -9.25
N TYR A 323 17.47 5.31 -8.53
CA TYR A 323 18.23 5.82 -7.38
C TYR A 323 18.00 5.00 -6.09
N VAL A 324 17.88 3.69 -6.21
CA VAL A 324 17.55 2.78 -5.10
C VAL A 324 18.76 2.42 -4.26
N VAL A 325 18.53 2.25 -2.96
CA VAL A 325 19.46 1.56 -2.05
C VAL A 325 19.23 0.06 -2.24
N PRO A 326 20.25 -0.76 -2.56
CA PRO A 326 20.14 -2.20 -2.43
C PRO A 326 19.93 -2.47 -0.96
N THR A 327 18.70 -2.85 -0.61
CA THR A 327 18.46 -3.71 0.54
C THR A 327 19.31 -4.95 0.33
N PHE A 328 20.45 -5.02 1.01
CA PHE A 328 21.17 -6.27 1.19
C PHE A 328 20.23 -7.19 1.96
N ILE A 329 19.45 -8.00 1.23
CA ILE A 329 18.98 -9.26 1.79
C ILE A 329 20.28 -10.03 2.05
N SER A 330 20.68 -10.11 3.31
CA SER A 330 21.69 -11.06 3.77
C SER A 330 21.09 -12.46 3.62
N GLN A 331 21.06 -12.97 2.40
CA GLN A 331 21.07 -14.41 2.18
C GLN A 331 22.50 -14.84 2.47
N SER A 332 22.74 -15.35 3.68
CA SER A 332 23.92 -16.15 3.96
C SER A 332 23.82 -17.46 3.18
N ILE A 333 24.11 -17.41 1.87
CA ILE A 333 24.53 -18.59 1.13
C ILE A 333 26.05 -18.57 1.19
N ALA A 334 26.59 -19.30 2.15
CA ALA A 334 28.02 -19.58 2.21
C ALA A 334 28.40 -20.44 0.99
N SER A 335 28.87 -19.82 -0.08
CA SER A 335 29.53 -20.53 -1.18
C SER A 335 31.05 -20.54 -0.94
N SER A 336 31.55 -21.60 -0.31
CA SER A 336 32.97 -21.95 -0.36
C SER A 336 33.32 -22.52 -1.75
N PRO A 337 34.52 -22.23 -2.30
CA PRO A 337 34.90 -22.69 -3.63
C PRO A 337 35.42 -24.14 -3.56
N THR A 338 34.80 -25.06 -4.29
CA THR A 338 35.33 -26.40 -4.56
C THR A 338 35.72 -26.54 -6.05
N PRO A 339 36.81 -27.27 -6.36
CA PRO A 339 37.41 -27.33 -7.70
C PRO A 339 36.57 -28.17 -8.68
N PRO A 340 36.79 -28.04 -10.01
CA PRO A 340 35.90 -28.66 -10.98
C PRO A 340 36.11 -30.18 -11.01
N ARG A 341 35.02 -30.94 -10.80
CA ARG A 341 35.00 -32.40 -10.96
C ARG A 341 34.06 -32.78 -12.10
N SER A 342 34.58 -33.60 -13.00
CA SER A 342 33.96 -34.15 -14.20
C SER A 342 32.61 -34.84 -13.93
N ARG A 343 31.66 -34.68 -14.87
CA ARG A 343 30.34 -35.33 -14.85
C ARG A 343 30.48 -36.85 -15.05
N PRO A 344 29.85 -37.72 -14.23
CA PRO A 344 29.62 -39.11 -14.62
C PRO A 344 28.28 -39.24 -15.35
N PHE A 345 28.36 -39.92 -16.50
CA PHE A 345 27.24 -40.36 -17.34
C PHE A 345 26.23 -41.22 -16.54
N ALA A 346 24.94 -40.95 -16.73
CA ALA A 346 23.83 -41.58 -16.00
C ALA A 346 23.54 -43.03 -16.46
N TRP A 347 24.29 -44.00 -15.94
CA TRP A 347 24.04 -45.43 -16.17
C TRP A 347 22.87 -46.02 -15.34
N ARG A 348 22.39 -45.29 -14.33
CA ARG A 348 21.33 -45.79 -13.42
C ARG A 348 19.91 -45.65 -13.96
N GLN A 349 19.67 -44.73 -14.91
CA GLN A 349 18.34 -44.55 -15.52
C GLN A 349 18.09 -45.55 -16.67
N LEU A 350 19.14 -46.01 -17.37
CA LEU A 350 18.99 -46.94 -18.51
C LEU A 350 18.69 -48.39 -18.05
N LEU A 351 19.26 -48.81 -16.92
CA LEU A 351 19.05 -50.17 -16.37
C LEU A 351 17.64 -50.38 -15.82
N ILE A 352 17.00 -49.34 -15.27
CA ILE A 352 15.64 -49.43 -14.73
C ILE A 352 14.62 -49.58 -15.86
N THR A 353 14.79 -48.84 -16.96
CA THR A 353 13.94 -48.98 -18.16
C THR A 353 14.08 -50.32 -18.85
N ILE A 354 15.28 -50.92 -18.88
CA ILE A 354 15.50 -52.25 -19.47
C ILE A 354 14.88 -53.34 -18.59
N PHE A 355 14.98 -53.24 -17.26
CA PHE A 355 14.43 -54.25 -16.34
C PHE A 355 12.89 -54.31 -16.37
N VAL A 356 12.21 -53.16 -16.49
CA VAL A 356 10.74 -53.10 -16.60
C VAL A 356 10.24 -53.65 -17.94
N LEU A 357 11.00 -53.48 -19.03
CA LEU A 357 10.64 -54.01 -20.35
C LEU A 357 10.80 -55.54 -20.44
N PHE A 358 11.83 -56.12 -19.80
CA PHE A 358 12.00 -57.58 -19.76
C PHE A 358 11.00 -58.28 -18.83
N LEU A 359 10.58 -57.64 -17.73
CA LEU A 359 9.56 -58.21 -16.84
C LEU A 359 8.18 -58.23 -17.51
N GLY A 360 7.86 -57.20 -18.31
CA GLY A 360 6.62 -57.14 -19.10
C GLY A 360 6.55 -58.18 -20.22
N ILE A 361 7.65 -58.41 -20.94
CA ILE A 361 7.72 -59.44 -22.00
C ILE A 361 7.70 -60.86 -21.40
N GLY A 362 8.33 -61.08 -20.23
CA GLY A 362 8.30 -62.36 -19.52
C GLY A 362 6.89 -62.77 -19.06
N LEU A 363 6.10 -61.81 -18.54
CA LEU A 363 4.71 -62.06 -18.14
C LEU A 363 3.77 -62.34 -19.33
N ALA A 364 4.02 -61.70 -20.49
CA ALA A 364 3.25 -61.96 -21.70
C ALA A 364 3.53 -63.37 -22.28
N LEU A 365 4.79 -63.80 -22.30
CA LEU A 365 5.18 -65.14 -22.78
C LEU A 365 4.75 -66.27 -21.83
N PHE A 366 4.68 -66.01 -20.52
CA PHE A 366 4.19 -66.99 -19.54
C PHE A 366 2.66 -67.17 -19.64
N SER A 367 1.92 -66.12 -20.00
CA SER A 367 0.47 -66.18 -20.26
C SER A 367 0.12 -67.03 -21.50
N ASP A 368 0.89 -66.91 -22.58
CA ASP A 368 0.67 -67.71 -23.80
C ASP A 368 1.07 -69.19 -23.62
N HIS A 369 2.09 -69.48 -22.82
CA HIS A 369 2.46 -70.87 -22.50
C HIS A 369 1.47 -71.54 -21.54
N GLY A 370 0.85 -70.78 -20.62
CA GLY A 370 -0.20 -71.26 -19.73
C GLY A 370 -1.50 -71.65 -20.44
N ARG A 371 -1.89 -70.93 -21.51
CA ARG A 371 -3.06 -71.28 -22.35
C ARG A 371 -2.87 -72.59 -23.13
N SER A 372 -1.66 -72.83 -23.65
CA SER A 372 -1.34 -74.06 -24.39
C SER A 372 -1.40 -75.33 -23.51
N ILE A 373 -1.10 -75.21 -22.22
CA ILE A 373 -1.14 -76.33 -21.25
C ILE A 373 -2.59 -76.64 -20.81
N LEU A 374 -3.46 -75.64 -20.68
CA LEU A 374 -4.89 -75.87 -20.37
C LEU A 374 -5.67 -76.48 -21.54
N ASP A 375 -5.34 -76.14 -22.79
CA ASP A 375 -6.02 -76.73 -23.96
C ASP A 375 -5.65 -78.22 -24.17
N ASN A 376 -4.46 -78.66 -23.75
CA ASN A 376 -4.06 -80.07 -23.82
C ASN A 376 -4.64 -80.94 -22.69
N PHE A 377 -5.00 -80.36 -21.54
CA PHE A 377 -5.69 -81.10 -20.47
C PHE A 377 -7.16 -81.40 -20.81
N THR A 378 -7.80 -80.57 -21.63
CA THR A 378 -9.22 -80.76 -22.01
C THR A 378 -9.42 -81.86 -23.06
N LYS A 379 -8.37 -82.28 -23.78
CA LYS A 379 -8.43 -83.39 -24.75
C LYS A 379 -8.27 -84.80 -24.15
N TYR A 380 -7.82 -84.93 -22.89
CA TYR A 380 -7.61 -86.22 -22.23
C TYR A 380 -8.73 -86.64 -21.27
N ILE A 381 -9.80 -85.84 -21.12
CA ILE A 381 -10.95 -86.14 -20.24
C ILE A 381 -12.13 -86.78 -21.02
N TYR A 382 -11.98 -87.07 -22.32
CA TYR A 382 -13.02 -87.73 -23.14
C TYR A 382 -12.65 -89.14 -23.64
N PHE A 383 -11.78 -89.85 -22.91
CA PHE A 383 -11.53 -91.28 -23.15
C PHE A 383 -11.28 -92.03 -21.82
N ILE A 384 -12.30 -92.05 -20.95
CA ILE A 384 -12.64 -93.16 -20.06
C ILE A 384 -14.16 -93.31 -20.06
#